data_AF-A0A3M3ZVI6-F1
#
_entry.id   AF-A0A3M3ZVI6-F1
#
_cell.length_a   1.000
_cell.length_b   1.000
_cell.length_c   1.000
_cell.angle_alpha   90.00
_cell.angle_beta   90.00
_cell.angle_gamma   90.00
#
_symmetry.space_group_name_H-M   'P 1'
#
loop_
_entity.id
_entity.type
_entity.pdbx_description
1 polymer ?
#
loop_
_entity_poly.entity_id
_entity_poly.type
_entity_poly.pdbx_seq_one_letter_code
_entity_poly.pdbx_strand_id
1 'polypeptide(L)' 'MLGPRSARLSIIEVRYHQVKRMFGHFDNKVLQLHRESIGALILDPALPPGGYRSLQAAEIALF' A
#
# COMPACT_ATOMS: atom_id res chain seq x y z
N MET A 1 7.76 6.04 14.34
CA MET A 1 7.28 7.32 13.78
C MET A 1 7.67 7.38 12.31
N LEU A 2 6.82 7.92 11.44
CA LEU A 2 7.19 8.23 10.06
C LEU A 2 8.08 9.48 10.03
N GLY A 3 8.99 9.54 9.06
CA GLY A 3 9.80 10.73 8.83
C GLY A 3 8.99 11.86 8.18
N PRO A 4 9.53 13.09 8.13
CA PRO A 4 8.83 14.27 7.60
C PRO A 4 8.46 14.19 6.10
N ARG A 5 9.02 13.23 5.37
CA ARG A 5 8.75 12.98 3.94
C ARG A 5 8.08 11.63 3.68
N SER A 6 7.42 11.09 4.71
CA SER A 6 6.73 9.81 4.64
C SER A 6 5.30 9.97 5.12
N ALA A 7 4.35 9.41 4.36
CA ALA A 7 2.94 9.41 4.70
C ALA A 7 2.40 7.98 4.60
N ARG A 8 1.46 7.65 5.47
CA ARG A 8 0.64 6.43 5.38
C ARG A 8 -0.77 6.84 4.99
N LEU A 9 -1.32 6.20 3.97
CA LEU A 9 -2.58 6.56 3.36
C LEU A 9 -3.45 5.32 3.19
N SER A 10 -4.74 5.46 3.50
CA SER A 10 -5.78 4.48 3.15
C SER A 10 -6.73 5.12 2.14
N ILE A 11 -7.00 4.41 1.04
CA ILE A 11 -7.98 4.80 0.02
C ILE A 11 -8.86 3.60 -0.29
N ILE A 12 -10.14 3.87 -0.60
CA ILE A 12 -11.12 2.84 -0.98
C ILE A 12 -11.43 2.85 -2.49
N GLU A 13 -10.97 3.87 -3.21
CA GLU A 13 -11.13 3.98 -4.66
C GLU A 13 -9.90 3.44 -5.41
N VAL A 14 -10.08 3.06 -6.67
CA VAL A 14 -9.00 2.59 -7.55
C VAL A 14 -8.99 3.40 -8.86
N ARG A 15 -8.65 4.68 -8.78
CA ARG A 15 -8.44 5.51 -9.99
C ARG A 15 -7.02 5.37 -10.52
N TYR A 16 -6.84 5.58 -11.83
CA TYR A 16 -5.52 5.55 -12.46
C TYR A 16 -4.54 6.51 -11.77
N HIS A 17 -3.39 5.99 -11.33
CA HIS A 17 -2.35 6.74 -10.61
C HIS A 17 -2.88 7.59 -9.43
N GLN A 18 -3.97 7.17 -8.77
CA GLN A 18 -4.67 7.98 -7.76
C GLN A 18 -3.75 8.63 -6.73
N VAL A 19 -2.94 7.84 -6.02
CA VAL A 19 -2.03 8.38 -4.98
C VAL A 19 -1.03 9.38 -5.57
N LYS A 20 -0.42 9.08 -6.73
CA LYS A 20 0.52 10.00 -7.38
C LYS A 20 -0.15 11.32 -7.76
N ARG A 21 -1.39 11.28 -8.24
CA ARG A 21 -2.17 12.47 -8.61
C ARG A 21 -2.66 13.27 -7.39
N MET A 22 -3.02 12.60 -6.29
CA MET A 22 -3.42 13.26 -5.04
C MET A 22 -2.28 14.12 -4.49
N PHE A 23 -1.07 13.57 -4.37
CA PHE A 23 0.08 14.35 -3.90
C PHE A 23 0.56 15.36 -4.96
N GLY A 24 0.54 14.98 -6.25
CA GLY A 24 0.93 15.87 -7.35
C GLY A 24 0.04 17.12 -7.48
N HIS A 25 -1.21 17.09 -7.00
CA HIS A 25 -2.07 18.28 -6.92
C HIS A 25 -1.47 19.39 -6.05
N PHE A 26 -0.67 19.02 -5.04
CA PHE A 26 0.01 19.94 -4.13
C PHE A 26 1.49 20.16 -4.52
N ASP A 27 1.85 19.92 -5.78
CA ASP A 27 3.23 19.92 -6.27
C ASP A 27 4.17 19.04 -5.41
N ASN A 28 3.62 17.97 -4.84
CA ASN A 28 4.36 17.04 -3.99
C ASN A 28 4.58 15.71 -4.72
N LYS A 29 5.81 15.49 -5.19
CA LYS A 29 6.14 14.31 -5.98
C LYS A 29 6.29 13.07 -5.11
N VAL A 30 5.50 12.02 -5.40
CA VAL A 30 5.67 10.69 -4.80
C VAL A 30 6.93 10.03 -5.37
N LEU A 31 7.97 9.90 -4.54
CA LEU A 31 9.24 9.26 -4.93
C LEU A 31 9.18 7.74 -4.80
N GLN A 32 8.49 7.24 -3.78
CA GLN A 32 8.29 5.81 -3.52
C GLN A 32 6.84 5.57 -3.15
N LEU A 33 6.27 4.49 -3.67
CA LEU A 33 4.91 4.06 -3.35
C LEU A 33 4.95 2.58 -3.02
N HIS A 34 4.65 2.25 -1.77
CA HIS A 34 4.60 0.89 -1.26
C HIS A 34 3.20 0.62 -0.73
N ARG A 35 2.59 -0.50 -1.13
CA ARG A 35 1.29 -0.93 -0.62
C ARG A 35 1.54 -2.02 0.43
N GLU A 36 1.21 -1.70 1.69
CA GLU A 36 1.43 -2.60 2.83
C GLU A 36 0.18 -3.44 3.18
N SER A 37 -1.01 -3.08 2.69
CA SER A 37 -2.25 -3.84 2.93
C SER A 37 -3.30 -3.69 1.83
N ILE A 38 -4.24 -4.63 1.78
CA ILE A 38 -5.50 -4.58 1.04
C ILE A 38 -6.61 -5.00 1.99
N GLY A 39 -7.48 -4.07 2.38
CA GLY A 39 -8.46 -4.33 3.43
C GLY A 39 -7.75 -4.78 4.72
N ALA A 40 -8.21 -5.90 5.29
CA ALA A 40 -7.59 -6.51 6.47
C ALA A 40 -6.36 -7.38 6.15
N LEU A 41 -6.08 -7.68 4.87
CA LEU A 41 -4.90 -8.45 4.48
C LEU A 41 -3.65 -7.57 4.52
N ILE A 42 -2.69 -7.94 5.37
CA ILE A 42 -1.42 -7.22 5.57
C ILE A 42 -0.29 -7.97 4.85
N LEU A 43 0.62 -7.23 4.20
CA LEU A 43 1.81 -7.77 3.59
C LEU A 43 2.72 -8.37 4.67
N ASP A 44 3.12 -9.63 4.46
CA ASP A 44 4.04 -10.35 5.34
C ASP A 44 5.43 -9.66 5.37
N PRO A 45 5.90 -9.17 6.52
CA PRO A 45 7.20 -8.50 6.64
C PRO A 45 8.41 -9.40 6.31
N ALA A 46 8.25 -10.73 6.37
CA ALA A 46 9.31 -11.68 6.05
C ALA A 46 9.39 -12.00 4.54
N LEU A 47 8.41 -11.54 3.74
CA LEU A 47 8.38 -11.81 2.31
C LEU A 47 9.32 -10.86 1.54
N PRO A 48 10.35 -11.37 0.84
CA PRO A 48 11.27 -10.50 0.09
C PRO A 48 10.59 -9.91 -1.15
N PRO A 49 11.06 -8.76 -1.67
CA PRO A 49 10.61 -8.23 -2.95
C PRO A 49 10.74 -9.29 -4.07
N GLY A 50 9.64 -9.48 -4.82
CA GLY A 50 9.55 -10.52 -5.87
C GLY A 50 9.17 -11.91 -5.37
N GLY A 51 9.17 -12.14 -4.05
CA GLY A 51 8.64 -13.35 -3.44
C GLY A 51 7.11 -13.41 -3.44
N TYR A 52 6.56 -14.62 -3.32
CA TYR A 52 5.14 -14.85 -3.10
C TYR A 52 4.92 -16.04 -2.15
N ARG A 53 3.73 -16.10 -1.56
CA ARG A 53 3.23 -17.26 -0.82
C ARG A 53 1.73 -17.41 -1.06
N SER A 54 1.21 -18.62 -0.86
CA SER A 54 -0.24 -18.82 -0.81
C SER A 54 -0.84 -18.15 0.44
N LEU A 55 -2.09 -17.71 0.32
CA LEU A 55 -2.86 -17.23 1.46
C LEU A 55 -3.27 -18.40 2.36
N GLN A 56 -3.32 -18.14 3.66
CA GLN A 56 -3.90 -19.06 4.64
C GLN A 56 -5.43 -19.00 4.59
N ALA A 57 -6.11 -20.06 5.06
CA ALA A 57 -7.57 -20.09 5.11
C ALA A 57 -8.18 -18.89 5.86
N ALA A 58 -7.52 -18.44 6.95
CA ALA A 58 -7.94 -17.26 7.70
C ALA A 58 -7.81 -15.95 6.90
N GLU A 59 -6.80 -15.84 6.04
CA GLU A 59 -6.59 -14.67 5.18
C GLU A 59 -7.58 -14.64 4.00
N ILE A 60 -7.94 -15.82 3.48
CA ILE A 60 -8.97 -15.96 2.45
C ILE A 60 -10.33 -15.51 2.99
N ALA A 61 -10.64 -15.83 4.25
CA ALA A 61 -11.88 -15.43 4.90
C ALA A 61 -12.01 -13.91 5.18
N LEU A 62 -11.00 -13.09 4.83
CA LEU A 62 -11.04 -11.63 4.92
C LEU A 62 -11.72 -10.96 3.71
N PHE A 63 -12.05 -11.72 2.68
CA PHE A 63 -12.68 -11.28 1.43
C PHE A 63 -14.12 -11.79 1.36
#